data_AF-A0A379T5W9-F1
#
_entry.id   AF-A0A379T5W9-F1
#
_cell.length_a   1.000
_cell.length_b   1.000
_cell.length_c   1.000
_cell.angle_alpha   90.00
_cell.angle_beta   90.00
_cell.angle_gamma   90.00
#
_symmetry.space_group_name_H-M   'P 1'
#
loop_
_entity.id
_entity.type
_entity.pdbx_description
1 polymer ?
#
loop_
_entity_poly.entity_id
_entity_poly.type
_entity_poly.pdbx_seq_one_letter_code
_entity_poly.pdbx_strand_id
1 'polypeptide(L)' 'MVAVRSAHINKAGEFDPKKWIASLGISSQQSCERLAETWAYCLQQTQGHPDADLLLWRGVEMVEILSHR' A
#
# COMPACT_ATOMS: atom_id res chain seq x y z
N MET A 1 -3.02 -17.12 13.67
CA MET A 1 -1.91 -17.32 12.73
C MET A 1 -2.28 -16.59 11.44
N VAL A 2 -1.86 -15.34 11.30
CA VAL A 2 -2.08 -14.57 10.06
C VAL A 2 -0.83 -14.78 9.22
N ALA A 3 -0.98 -15.41 8.06
CA ALA A 3 0.12 -15.57 7.13
C ALA A 3 0.48 -14.19 6.59
N VAL A 4 1.56 -13.60 7.14
CA VAL A 4 2.26 -12.49 6.50
C VAL A 4 2.74 -13.07 5.18
N ARG A 5 2.07 -12.73 4.07
CA ARG A 5 2.57 -13.05 2.74
C ARG A 5 3.89 -12.32 2.58
N SER A 6 4.97 -13.04 2.89
CA SER A 6 6.30 -12.82 2.34
C SER A 6 6.71 -11.34 2.30
N ALA A 7 7.35 -10.87 3.37
CA ALA A 7 8.15 -9.65 3.44
C ALA A 7 9.42 -9.76 2.57
N HIS A 8 9.25 -10.18 1.31
CA HIS A 8 10.27 -10.01 0.30
C HIS A 8 10.11 -8.57 -0.16
N ILE A 9 10.98 -7.70 0.35
CA ILE A 9 11.36 -6.46 -0.33
C ILE A 9 11.93 -6.90 -1.69
N ASN A 10 11.04 -7.22 -2.63
CA ASN A 10 11.40 -7.44 -4.02
C ASN A 10 11.64 -6.04 -4.57
N LYS A 11 12.91 -5.61 -4.59
CA LYS A 11 13.41 -4.55 -5.47
C LYS A 11 13.35 -4.98 -6.95
N ALA A 12 12.28 -5.65 -7.35
CA ALA A 12 12.08 -6.24 -8.67
C ALA A 12 10.71 -5.79 -9.18
N GLY A 13 10.61 -4.49 -9.46
CA GLY A 13 9.41 -3.83 -9.94
C GLY A 13 9.14 -2.57 -9.13
N GLU A 14 9.02 -1.44 -9.82
CA GLU A 14 8.50 -0.20 -9.25
C GLU A 14 7.11 -0.50 -8.67
N PHE A 15 6.90 -0.20 -7.38
CA PHE A 15 5.59 -0.43 -6.75
C PHE A 15 4.54 0.43 -7.46
N ASP A 16 3.57 -0.22 -8.07
CA ASP A 16 2.49 0.45 -8.80
C ASP A 16 1.24 0.51 -7.91
N PRO A 17 0.95 1.66 -7.26
CA PRO A 17 -0.19 1.78 -6.35
C PRO A 17 -1.53 1.57 -7.06
N LYS A 18 -1.63 1.83 -8.37
CA LYS A 18 -2.88 1.63 -9.11
C LYS A 18 -3.18 0.15 -9.29
N LYS A 19 -2.16 -0.64 -9.68
CA LYS A 19 -2.31 -2.11 -9.77
C LYS A 19 -2.60 -2.73 -8.42
N TRP A 20 -1.93 -2.26 -7.37
CA TRP A 20 -2.16 -2.73 -6.02
C TRP A 20 -3.59 -2.44 -5.55
N ILE A 21 -4.08 -1.20 -5.66
CA ILE A 21 -5.46 -0.85 -5.27
C ILE A 21 -6.48 -1.66 -6.06
N ALA A 22 -6.27 -1.85 -7.36
CA ALA A 22 -7.15 -2.69 -8.19
C ALA A 22 -7.18 -4.16 -7.71
N SER A 23 -6.08 -4.67 -7.17
CA SER A 23 -6.00 -6.03 -6.64
C SER A 23 -6.77 -6.24 -5.33
N LEU A 24 -7.10 -5.17 -4.61
CA LEU A 24 -7.84 -5.24 -3.35
C LEU A 24 -9.33 -5.57 -3.53
N GLY A 25 -9.84 -5.55 -4.78
CA GLY A 25 -11.23 -5.92 -5.08
C GLY A 25 -12.27 -5.01 -4.44
N ILE A 26 -11.92 -3.76 -4.11
CA ILE A 26 -12.82 -2.78 -3.49
C ILE A 26 -13.90 -2.38 -4.51
N SER A 27 -15.17 -2.65 -4.20
CA SER A 27 -16.30 -2.45 -5.11
C SER A 27 -16.63 -0.98 -5.38
N SER A 28 -16.25 -0.09 -4.48
CA SER A 28 -16.53 1.34 -4.55
C SER A 28 -15.40 2.10 -5.23
N GLN A 29 -15.68 2.65 -6.41
CA GLN A 29 -14.73 3.49 -7.16
C GLN A 29 -14.25 4.69 -6.34
N GLN A 30 -15.16 5.34 -5.60
CA GLN A 30 -14.82 6.45 -4.71
C GLN A 30 -13.85 6.01 -3.60
N SER A 31 -14.00 4.78 -3.08
CA SER A 31 -13.09 4.26 -2.07
C SER A 31 -11.70 3.97 -2.66
N CYS A 32 -11.63 3.46 -3.89
CA CYS A 32 -10.37 3.28 -4.61
C CYS A 32 -9.65 4.61 -4.85
N GLU A 33 -10.38 5.65 -5.25
CA GLU A 33 -9.83 7.00 -5.47
C GLU A 33 -9.28 7.60 -4.17
N ARG A 34 -10.04 7.54 -3.08
CA ARG A 34 -9.58 8.02 -1.77
C ARG A 34 -8.37 7.24 -1.26
N LEU A 35 -8.28 5.95 -1.55
CA LEU A 35 -7.11 5.15 -1.19
C LEU A 35 -5.88 5.56 -2.00
N ALA A 36 -6.05 5.87 -3.29
CA ALA A 36 -4.98 6.39 -4.13
C ALA A 36 -4.49 7.77 -3.67
N GLU A 37 -5.41 8.67 -3.30
CA GLU A 37 -5.08 9.96 -2.71
C GLU A 37 -4.32 9.81 -1.38
N THR A 38 -4.78 8.90 -0.52
CA THR A 38 -4.13 8.62 0.76
C THR A 38 -2.71 8.08 0.57
N TRP A 39 -2.52 7.17 -0.40
CA TRP A 39 -1.19 6.68 -0.76
C TRP A 39 -0.27 7.80 -1.23
N ALA A 40 -0.74 8.65 -2.15
CA ALA A 40 0.04 9.78 -2.66
C ALA A 40 0.44 10.76 -1.55
N TYR A 41 -0.50 11.03 -0.64
CA TYR A 41 -0.22 11.84 0.55
C TYR A 41 0.86 11.21 1.42
N CYS A 42 0.74 9.92 1.76
CA CYS A 42 1.76 9.23 2.56
C CYS A 42 3.14 9.26 1.88
N LEU A 43 3.20 9.04 0.57
CA LEU A 43 4.44 9.09 -0.21
C LEU A 43 5.11 10.47 -0.16
N GLN A 44 4.31 11.54 -0.28
CA GLN A 44 4.82 12.90 -0.18
C GLN A 44 5.32 13.20 1.24
N GLN A 45 4.59 12.77 2.27
CA GLN A 45 4.93 13.06 3.66
C GLN A 45 6.15 12.29 4.16
N THR A 46 6.46 11.13 3.59
CA THR A 46 7.65 10.36 3.95
C THR A 46 8.89 10.73 3.13
N GLN A 47 8.78 11.69 2.20
CA GLN A 47 9.91 12.10 1.38
C GLN A 47 11.06 12.66 2.24
N GLY A 48 12.26 12.12 2.06
CA GLY A 48 13.45 12.51 2.84
C GLY A 48 13.55 11.86 4.22
N HIS A 49 12.58 11.02 4.61
CA HIS A 49 12.66 10.23 5.83
C HIS A 49 13.62 9.03 5.62
N PRO A 50 14.55 8.74 6.55
CA PRO A 50 15.50 7.62 6.40
C PRO A 50 14.81 6.27 6.21
N ASP A 51 13.65 6.09 6.84
CA ASP A 51 12.85 4.86 6.76
C ASP A 51 11.61 4.98 5.84
N ALA A 52 11.61 5.90 4.87
CA ALA A 52 10.44 6.16 4.01
C ALA A 52 9.86 4.88 3.39
N ASP A 53 10.71 4.04 2.80
CA ASP A 53 10.32 2.77 2.17
C ASP A 53 9.64 1.82 3.16
N LEU A 54 10.20 1.70 4.36
CA LEU A 54 9.65 0.84 5.41
C LEU A 54 8.29 1.35 5.89
N LEU A 55 8.16 2.66 6.12
CA LEU A 55 6.90 3.27 6.55
C LEU A 55 5.78 3.07 5.53
N LEU A 56 6.09 3.30 4.24
CA LEU A 56 5.14 3.10 3.16
C LEU A 56 4.73 1.64 3.04
N TRP A 57 5.68 0.71 3.16
CA TRP A 57 5.40 -0.72 3.11
C TRP A 57 4.50 -1.19 4.27
N ARG A 58 4.73 -0.68 5.49
CA ARG A 58 3.83 -0.96 6.63
C ARG A 58 2.42 -0.44 6.38
N GLY A 59 2.28 0.70 5.72
CA GLY A 59 0.98 1.23 5.29
C GLY A 59 0.25 0.28 4.34
N VAL A 60 0.96 -0.28 3.35
CA VAL A 60 0.42 -1.30 2.43
C VAL A 60 -0.08 -2.52 3.17
N GLU A 61 0.75 -3.10 4.06
CA GLU A 61 0.39 -4.27 4.87
C GLU A 61 -0.87 -4.03 5.72
N MET A 62 -0.98 -2.83 6.33
CA MET A 62 -2.16 -2.47 7.12
C MET A 62 -3.42 -2.40 6.26
N VAL A 63 -3.35 -1.79 5.08
CA VAL A 63 -4.50 -1.70 4.15
C VAL A 63 -4.90 -3.10 3.69
N GLU A 64 -3.96 -3.97 3.34
CA GLU A 64 -4.27 -5.35 2.96
C GLU A 64 -5.03 -6.10 4.06
N ILE A 65 -4.62 -5.95 5.33
CA ILE A 65 -5.33 -6.56 6.46
C ILE A 65 -6.76 -6.02 6.57
N LEU A 66 -6.96 -4.72 6.35
CA LEU A 66 -8.27 -4.07 6.45
C LEU A 66 -9.19 -4.45 5.28
N SER A 67 -8.66 -4.71 4.09
CA SER A 67 -9.44 -5.07 2.90
C SER A 67 -9.82 -6.54 2.82
N HIS A 68 -9.19 -7.43 3.59
CA HIS A 68 -9.48 -8.87 3.62
C HIS A 68 -10.38 -9.31 4.80
N ARG A 69 -11.02 -8.37 5.51
CA ARG A 69 -11.98 -8.67 6.59
C ARG A 69 -13.42 -8.50 6.16
#